data_AF-A0A0G0YAQ0-F1
#
_entry.id   AF-A0A0G0YAQ0-F1
#
_cell.length_a   1.000
_cell.length_b   1.000
_cell.length_c   1.000
_cell.angle_alpha   90.00
_cell.angle_beta   90.00
_cell.angle_gamma   90.00
#
_symmetry.space_group_name_H-M   'P 1'
#
loop_
_entity.id
_entity.type
_entity.pdbx_description
1 polymer ?
#
loop_
_entity_poly.entity_id
_entity_poly.type
_entity_poly.pdbx_seq_one_letter_code
_entity_poly.pdbx_strand_id
1 'polypeptide(L)'
;KLWNISRYILTTTTATDAPPKAKTLADRWILAEFEQLKHVVAKHIDAYRFSPAGEALYEFTWSKLADWYVETTKVEGGKDAILRHILRELLVLWHPFTPFVTEHIWQLLGESKPLISTNWPKIRAPGYQLTKLAGRRCCRIRRPLKPA
;
A
#
# COMPACT_ATOMS: atom_id res chain seq x y z
N LYS A 1 13.52 -7.50 5.91
CA LYS A 1 13.17 -7.61 4.48
C LYS A 1 12.75 -6.30 3.81
N LEU A 2 12.10 -5.36 4.52
CA LEU A 2 11.72 -4.05 3.96
C LEU A 2 12.87 -3.35 3.20
N TRP A 3 14.07 -3.36 3.76
CA TRP A 3 15.29 -2.84 3.11
C TRP A 3 15.56 -3.49 1.74
N ASN A 4 15.51 -4.82 1.64
CA ASN A 4 15.79 -5.54 0.39
C ASN A 4 14.75 -5.24 -0.69
N ILE A 5 13.48 -5.19 -0.30
CA ILE A 5 12.37 -4.81 -1.21
C ILE A 5 12.58 -3.39 -1.71
N SER A 6 12.89 -2.47 -0.80
CA SER A 6 13.12 -1.06 -1.12
C SER A 6 14.31 -0.91 -2.08
N ARG A 7 15.42 -1.60 -1.81
CA ARG A 7 16.60 -1.60 -2.68
C ARG A 7 16.26 -2.10 -4.07
N TYR A 8 15.54 -3.23 -4.19
CA TYR A 8 15.09 -3.75 -5.48
C TYR A 8 14.28 -2.71 -6.24
N ILE A 9 13.25 -2.13 -5.61
CA ILE A 9 12.40 -1.11 -6.24
C ILE A 9 13.25 0.09 -6.67
N LEU A 10 14.13 0.60 -5.81
CA LEU A 10 14.99 1.75 -6.10
C LEU A 10 15.94 1.49 -7.28
N THR A 11 16.48 0.28 -7.41
CA THR A 11 17.40 -0.07 -8.50
C THR A 11 16.70 -0.39 -9.81
N THR A 12 15.49 -0.94 -9.76
CA THR A 12 14.78 -1.41 -10.95
C THR A 12 13.87 -0.35 -11.55
N THR A 13 13.44 0.63 -10.75
CA THR A 13 12.47 1.64 -11.20
C THR A 13 13.12 3.00 -11.38
N THR A 14 12.64 3.76 -12.36
CA THR A 14 13.04 5.16 -12.55
C THR A 14 12.14 6.10 -11.75
N ALA A 15 12.70 7.22 -11.27
CA ALA A 15 11.92 8.22 -10.55
C ALA A 15 10.79 8.74 -11.46
N THR A 16 9.55 8.61 -10.98
CA THR A 16 8.37 9.03 -11.71
C THR A 16 7.31 9.50 -10.72
N ASP A 17 6.68 10.63 -11.05
CA ASP A 17 5.52 11.15 -10.33
C ASP A 17 4.20 10.78 -11.02
N ALA A 18 4.26 9.91 -12.03
CA ALA A 18 3.07 9.43 -12.71
C ALA A 18 2.17 8.66 -11.73
N PRO A 19 0.84 8.89 -11.76
CA PRO A 19 -0.07 8.14 -10.91
C PRO A 19 -0.05 6.64 -11.27
N PRO A 20 -0.21 5.74 -10.29
CA PRO A 20 -0.23 4.30 -10.53
C PRO A 20 -1.41 3.95 -11.44
N LYS A 21 -1.12 3.46 -12.65
CA LYS A 21 -2.13 2.98 -13.60
C LYS A 21 -2.08 1.47 -13.69
N ALA A 22 -3.12 0.81 -13.17
CA ALA A 22 -3.24 -0.64 -13.23
C ALA A 22 -3.54 -1.10 -14.66
N LYS A 23 -2.67 -1.95 -15.22
CA LYS A 23 -2.86 -2.53 -16.56
C LYS A 23 -3.34 -3.98 -16.45
N THR A 24 -2.71 -4.76 -15.57
CA THR A 24 -3.01 -6.19 -15.42
C THR A 24 -3.96 -6.46 -14.25
N LEU A 25 -4.44 -7.71 -14.16
CA LEU A 25 -5.23 -8.16 -13.01
C LEU A 25 -4.41 -8.09 -11.72
N ALA A 26 -3.13 -8.45 -11.80
CA ALA A 26 -2.18 -8.39 -10.68
C ALA A 26 -2.04 -6.97 -10.13
N ASP A 27 -1.90 -5.97 -11.02
CA ASP A 27 -1.83 -4.56 -10.63
C ASP A 27 -3.08 -4.09 -9.88
N ARG A 28 -4.26 -4.50 -10.38
CA ARG A 28 -5.53 -4.15 -9.73
C ARG A 28 -5.66 -4.82 -8.36
N TRP A 29 -5.24 -6.08 -8.26
CA TRP A 29 -5.26 -6.83 -7.01
C TRP A 29 -4.36 -6.20 -5.95
N ILE A 30 -3.08 -5.94 -6.26
CA ILE A 30 -2.14 -5.42 -5.25
C ILE A 30 -2.56 -4.03 -4.75
N LEU A 31 -3.09 -3.17 -5.64
CA LEU A 31 -3.58 -1.86 -5.25
C LEU A 31 -4.83 -1.97 -4.36
N ALA A 32 -5.73 -2.92 -4.65
CA ALA A 32 -6.89 -3.17 -3.80
C ALA A 32 -6.47 -3.69 -2.41
N GLU A 33 -5.56 -4.64 -2.35
CA GLU A 33 -4.99 -5.17 -1.10
C GLU A 33 -4.30 -4.07 -0.28
N PHE A 34 -3.55 -3.19 -0.94
CA PHE A 34 -2.87 -2.08 -0.29
C PHE A 34 -3.86 -1.04 0.28
N GLU A 35 -4.94 -0.73 -0.45
CA GLU A 35 -6.01 0.12 0.09
C GLU A 35 -6.70 -0.52 1.30
N GLN A 36 -6.96 -1.84 1.28
CA GLN A 36 -7.51 -2.54 2.45
C GLN A 36 -6.54 -2.49 3.64
N LEU A 37 -5.24 -2.67 3.40
CA LEU A 37 -4.21 -2.54 4.43
C LEU A 37 -4.26 -1.17 5.10
N LYS A 38 -4.35 -0.09 4.31
CA LYS A 38 -4.44 1.28 4.86
C LYS A 38 -5.62 1.43 5.82
N HIS A 39 -6.80 0.91 5.47
CA HIS A 39 -7.98 0.89 6.35
C HIS A 39 -7.73 0.12 7.65
N VAL A 40 -7.16 -1.08 7.54
CA VAL A 40 -6.91 -1.96 8.70
C VAL A 40 -5.91 -1.31 9.66
N VAL A 41 -4.81 -0.79 9.14
CA VAL A 41 -3.75 -0.15 9.92
C VAL A 41 -4.26 1.12 10.58
N ALA A 42 -4.95 1.99 9.84
CA ALA A 42 -5.53 3.21 10.40
C ALA A 42 -6.49 2.89 11.55
N LYS A 43 -7.43 1.95 11.35
CA LYS A 43 -8.36 1.50 12.39
C LYS A 43 -7.66 0.98 13.64
N HIS A 44 -6.57 0.23 13.47
CA HIS A 44 -5.83 -0.33 14.59
C HIS A 44 -5.02 0.74 15.33
N ILE A 45 -4.39 1.68 14.62
CA ILE A 45 -3.68 2.81 15.22
C ILE A 45 -4.64 3.72 15.97
N ASP A 46 -5.80 4.06 15.40
CA ASP A 46 -6.84 4.86 16.05
C ASP A 46 -7.36 4.21 17.34
N ALA A 47 -7.35 2.87 17.39
CA ALA A 47 -7.73 2.09 18.56
C ALA A 47 -6.56 1.80 19.52
N TYR A 48 -5.39 2.42 19.32
CA TYR A 48 -4.15 2.17 20.09
C TYR A 48 -3.68 0.71 20.09
N ARG A 49 -4.04 -0.06 19.06
CA ARG A 49 -3.68 -1.48 18.89
C ARG A 49 -2.51 -1.62 17.93
N PHE A 50 -1.31 -1.31 18.41
CA PHE A 50 -0.10 -1.32 17.57
C PHE A 50 0.33 -2.73 17.12
N SER A 51 0.19 -3.76 17.96
CA SER A 51 0.55 -5.14 17.59
C SER A 51 -0.18 -5.64 16.33
N PRO A 52 -1.54 -5.63 16.27
CA PRO A 52 -2.22 -6.09 15.06
C PRO A 52 -2.03 -5.17 13.85
N ALA A 53 -1.75 -3.87 14.05
CA ALA A 53 -1.35 -2.99 12.95
C ALA A 53 -0.01 -3.42 12.35
N GLY A 54 0.99 -3.70 13.19
CA GLY A 54 2.31 -4.18 12.76
C GLY A 54 2.25 -5.55 12.10
N GLU A 55 1.42 -6.47 12.60
CA GLU A 55 1.19 -7.79 11.99
C GLU A 55 0.57 -7.68 10.60
N ALA A 56 -0.44 -6.83 10.43
CA ALA A 56 -1.06 -6.59 9.12
C ALA A 56 -0.05 -6.00 8.11
N LEU A 57 0.79 -5.06 8.55
CA LEU A 57 1.85 -4.48 7.73
C LEU A 57 2.90 -5.53 7.35
N TYR A 58 3.30 -6.36 8.31
CA TYR A 58 4.25 -7.44 8.10
C TYR A 58 3.75 -8.42 7.03
N GLU A 59 2.52 -8.91 7.19
CA GLU A 59 1.91 -9.88 6.28
C GLU A 59 1.75 -9.32 4.86
N PHE A 60 1.33 -8.07 4.72
CA PHE A 60 1.29 -7.44 3.40
C PHE A 60 2.68 -7.28 2.77
N THR A 61 3.64 -6.77 3.54
CA THR A 61 4.99 -6.46 3.04
C THR A 61 5.72 -7.72 2.60
N TRP A 62 5.54 -8.81 3.34
CA TRP A 62 6.24 -10.06 3.09
C TRP A 62 5.50 -10.92 2.06
N SER A 63 4.29 -11.36 2.39
CA SER A 63 3.57 -12.39 1.65
C SER A 63 2.97 -11.86 0.35
N LYS A 64 2.44 -10.63 0.36
CA LYS A 64 1.74 -10.06 -0.82
C LYS A 64 2.67 -9.25 -1.70
N LEU A 65 3.47 -8.37 -1.12
CA LEU A 65 4.35 -7.50 -1.88
C LEU A 65 5.64 -8.22 -2.32
N ALA A 66 6.42 -8.77 -1.38
CA ALA A 66 7.71 -9.36 -1.71
C ALA A 66 7.58 -10.70 -2.45
N ASP A 67 6.86 -11.65 -1.86
CA ASP A 67 6.85 -13.03 -2.36
C ASP A 67 6.02 -13.16 -3.65
N TRP A 68 5.01 -12.30 -3.86
CA TRP A 68 4.13 -12.38 -5.03
C TRP A 68 4.31 -11.23 -6.03
N TYR A 69 4.08 -9.98 -5.62
CA TYR A 69 4.02 -8.88 -6.59
C TYR A 69 5.39 -8.52 -7.17
N VAL A 70 6.43 -8.42 -6.32
CA VAL A 70 7.80 -8.16 -6.77
C VAL A 70 8.29 -9.26 -7.71
N GLU A 71 8.05 -10.53 -7.39
CA GLU A 71 8.39 -11.64 -8.29
C GLU A 71 7.64 -11.55 -9.63
N THR A 72 6.35 -11.16 -9.61
CA THR A 72 5.58 -10.90 -10.84
C THR A 72 6.19 -9.79 -11.68
N THR A 73 6.68 -8.70 -11.05
CA THR A 73 7.31 -7.58 -11.78
C THR A 73 8.66 -7.92 -12.40
N LYS A 74 9.32 -9.00 -11.97
CA LYS A 74 10.54 -9.49 -12.65
C LYS A 74 10.23 -10.10 -14.01
N VAL A 75 9.01 -10.63 -14.19
CA VAL A 75 8.53 -11.19 -15.46
C VAL A 75 7.83 -10.12 -16.28
N GLU A 76 7.02 -9.28 -15.64
CA GLU A 76 6.28 -8.19 -16.26
C GLU A 76 6.96 -6.83 -16.02
N GLY A 77 7.55 -6.24 -17.07
CA GLY A 77 8.12 -4.88 -16.98
C GLY A 77 7.08 -3.75 -16.90
N GLY A 78 7.56 -2.53 -16.64
CA GLY A 78 6.75 -1.29 -16.75
C GLY A 78 5.77 -1.06 -15.60
N LYS A 79 6.12 -1.50 -14.38
CA LYS A 79 5.32 -1.35 -13.15
C LYS A 79 5.88 -0.30 -12.18
N ASP A 80 6.86 0.49 -12.63
CA ASP A 80 7.62 1.46 -11.85
C ASP A 80 6.74 2.38 -11.00
N ALA A 81 5.73 2.99 -11.63
CA ALA A 81 4.82 3.92 -10.97
C ALA A 81 4.02 3.25 -9.83
N ILE A 82 3.64 1.97 -9.99
CA ILE A 82 2.89 1.23 -8.97
C ILE A 82 3.81 0.87 -7.80
N LEU A 83 4.99 0.31 -8.08
CA LEU A 83 5.96 -0.09 -7.06
C LEU A 83 6.43 1.11 -6.23
N ARG A 84 6.77 2.23 -6.88
CA ARG A 84 7.16 3.47 -6.19
C ARG A 84 6.03 4.07 -5.37
N HIS A 85 4.81 4.08 -5.91
CA HIS A 85 3.64 4.56 -5.17
C HIS A 85 3.38 3.73 -3.91
N ILE A 86 3.36 2.41 -4.03
CA ILE A 86 3.17 1.51 -2.89
C ILE A 86 4.30 1.70 -1.89
N LEU A 87 5.57 1.71 -2.33
CA LEU A 87 6.71 1.88 -1.44
C LEU A 87 6.64 3.20 -0.67
N ARG A 88 6.35 4.32 -1.35
CA ARG A 88 6.22 5.64 -0.73
C ARG A 88 5.19 5.63 0.40
N GLU A 89 3.96 5.20 0.12
CA GLU A 89 2.91 5.17 1.15
C GLU A 89 3.18 4.11 2.23
N LEU A 90 3.75 2.96 1.87
CA LEU A 90 4.08 1.88 2.79
C LEU A 90 5.12 2.31 3.83
N LEU A 91 6.09 3.14 3.45
CA LEU A 91 7.07 3.70 4.40
C LEU A 91 6.40 4.58 5.45
N VAL A 92 5.41 5.40 5.06
CA VAL A 92 4.63 6.22 6.00
C VAL A 92 3.91 5.31 7.01
N LEU A 93 3.32 4.21 6.56
CA LEU A 93 2.63 3.26 7.45
C LEU A 93 3.59 2.52 8.39
N TRP A 94 4.81 2.21 7.94
CA TRP A 94 5.83 1.55 8.76
C TRP A 94 6.56 2.49 9.72
N HIS A 95 6.50 3.80 9.48
CA HIS A 95 7.26 4.80 10.23
C HIS A 95 7.05 4.75 11.74
N PRO A 96 5.81 4.57 12.28
CA PRO A 96 5.58 4.42 13.72
C PRO A 96 6.31 3.24 14.36
N PHE A 97 6.66 2.21 13.59
CA PHE A 97 7.30 0.99 14.08
C PHE A 97 8.82 0.97 13.83
N THR A 98 9.27 1.57 12.72
CA THR A 98 10.67 1.48 12.26
C THR A 98 11.18 2.83 11.72
N PRO A 99 11.21 3.89 12.55
CA PRO A 99 11.39 5.26 12.07
C PRO A 99 12.74 5.47 11.37
N PHE A 100 13.84 4.98 11.92
CA PHE A 100 15.18 5.22 11.34
C PHE A 100 15.39 4.53 9.98
N VAL A 101 14.90 3.29 9.85
CA VAL A 101 15.04 2.53 8.59
C VAL A 101 14.16 3.13 7.50
N THR A 102 12.92 3.49 7.85
CA THR A 102 11.99 4.11 6.89
C THR A 102 12.46 5.50 6.47
N GLU A 103 13.01 6.31 7.37
CA GLU A 103 13.59 7.62 7.06
C GLU A 103 14.78 7.50 6.10
N HIS A 104 15.67 6.53 6.33
CA HIS A 104 16.80 6.33 5.44
C HIS A 104 16.35 5.90 4.04
N ILE A 105 15.39 4.98 3.93
CA ILE A 105 14.83 4.58 2.63
C ILE A 105 14.11 5.75 1.95
N TRP A 106 13.41 6.58 2.72
CA TRP A 106 12.72 7.77 2.23
C TRP A 106 13.68 8.79 1.59
N GLN A 107 14.84 9.00 2.20
CA GLN A 107 15.89 9.84 1.61
C GLN A 107 16.41 9.25 0.28
N LEU A 108 16.58 7.93 0.21
CA LEU A 108 17.00 7.25 -1.03
C LEU A 108 15.95 7.34 -2.15
N LEU A 109 14.67 7.52 -1.80
CA LEU A 109 13.61 7.79 -2.80
C LEU A 109 13.74 9.18 -3.44
N GLY A 110 14.55 10.08 -2.87
CA GLY A 110 14.75 11.45 -3.36
C GLY A 110 13.75 12.46 -2.84
N GLU A 111 13.07 12.16 -1.73
CA GLU A 111 12.09 13.05 -1.12
C GLU A 111 12.78 14.18 -0.35
N SER A 112 12.33 15.42 -0.57
CA SER A 112 12.98 16.61 -0.02
C SER A 112 12.64 16.87 1.46
N LYS A 113 11.49 16.39 1.91
CA LYS A 113 11.01 16.57 3.29
C LYS A 113 11.23 15.30 4.10
N PRO A 114 11.57 15.40 5.39
CA PRO A 114 11.70 14.22 6.23
C PRO A 114 10.36 13.51 6.37
N LEU A 115 10.39 12.18 6.47
CA LEU A 115 9.21 11.31 6.50
C LEU A 115 8.32 11.65 7.69
N ILE A 116 8.91 11.96 8.84
CA ILE A 116 8.18 12.34 10.07
C ILE A 116 7.28 13.57 9.88
N SER A 117 7.57 14.45 8.92
CA SER A 117 6.79 15.66 8.64
C SER A 117 5.74 15.45 7.53
N THR A 118 5.60 14.24 7.02
CA THR A 118 4.63 13.91 5.98
C THR A 118 3.25 13.62 6.58
N ASN A 119 2.22 13.85 5.78
CA ASN A 119 0.85 13.51 6.16
C ASN A 119 0.61 12.01 6.02
N TRP A 120 -0.27 11.48 6.86
CA TRP A 120 -0.79 10.13 6.71
C TRP A 120 -1.38 9.91 5.30
N PRO A 121 -1.20 8.74 4.66
CA PRO A 121 -1.68 8.50 3.31
C PRO A 121 -3.19 8.63 3.22
N LYS A 122 -3.67 9.19 2.10
CA LYS A 122 -5.10 9.31 1.84
C LYS A 122 -5.69 7.91 1.65
N ILE A 123 -6.70 7.61 2.44
CA ILE A 123 -7.41 6.34 2.37
C ILE A 123 -8.62 6.51 1.46
N ARG A 124 -8.71 5.74 0.37
CA ARG A 124 -9.89 5.77 -0.49
C ARG A 124 -11.05 5.05 0.19
N ALA A 125 -12.26 5.59 0.09
CA ALA A 125 -13.45 4.89 0.56
C ALA A 125 -13.51 3.49 -0.10
N PRO A 126 -13.85 2.43 0.65
CA PRO A 126 -13.96 1.11 0.06
C PRO A 126 -14.98 1.17 -1.08
N GLY A 127 -14.57 0.73 -2.28
CA GLY A 127 -15.43 0.72 -3.47
C GLY A 127 -16.68 -0.17 -3.34
N TYR A 128 -16.78 -0.90 -2.22
CA TYR A 128 -17.97 -1.62 -1.78
C TYR A 128 -18.32 -1.16 -0.36
N GLN A 129 -19.54 -0.65 -0.15
CA GLN A 129 -20.07 -0.50 1.20
C GLN A 129 -20.57 -1.87 1.68
N LEU A 130 -19.96 -2.42 2.73
CA LEU A 130 -20.60 -3.45 3.54
C LEU A 130 -21.70 -2.77 4.35
N THR A 131 -22.85 -2.51 3.74
CA THR A 131 -24.04 -2.17 4.53
C THR A 131 -24.30 -3.35 5.45
N LYS A 132 -24.27 -3.12 6.76
CA LYS A 132 -24.73 -4.05 7.78
C LYS A 132 -26.20 -4.34 7.48
N LEU A 133 -26.47 -5.33 6.64
CA LEU A 133 -27.81 -5.84 6.42
C LEU A 133 -28.16 -6.57 7.70
N ALA A 134 -29.07 -5.99 8.49
CA ALA A 134 -29.75 -6.70 9.55
C ALA A 134 -30.28 -8.03 8.97
N GLY A 135 -29.61 -9.12 9.32
CA GLY A 135 -30.17 -10.46 9.32
C GLY A 135 -30.18 -11.31 8.04
N ARG A 136 -29.70 -10.89 6.85
CA ARG A 136 -29.69 -11.82 5.68
C ARG A 136 -28.46 -11.71 4.78
N ARG A 137 -27.78 -12.85 4.62
CA ARG A 137 -26.69 -13.10 3.66
C ARG A 137 -27.23 -13.00 2.24
N CYS A 138 -27.04 -11.86 1.58
CA CYS A 138 -27.14 -11.77 0.14
C CYS A 138 -26.15 -10.71 -0.37
N CYS A 139 -25.06 -11.17 -0.99
CA CYS A 139 -24.03 -10.31 -1.57
C CYS A 139 -24.58 -9.74 -2.89
N ARG A 140 -25.31 -8.63 -2.82
CA ARG A 140 -25.81 -7.95 -4.02
C ARG A 140 -24.76 -6.94 -4.48
N ILE A 141 -23.96 -7.31 -5.47
CA ILE A 141 -23.01 -6.42 -6.16
C ILE A 141 -23.84 -5.30 -6.82
N ARG A 142 -23.88 -4.09 -6.24
CA ARG A 142 -24.41 -2.91 -6.92
C ARG A 142 -23.27 -2.21 -7.66
N ARG A 143 -23.51 -1.90 -8.94
CA ARG A 143 -22.58 -1.17 -9.83
C ARG A 143 -22.15 0.17 -9.22
N PRO A 144 -20.93 0.65 -9.49
CA PRO A 144 -20.48 1.96 -9.04
C PRO A 144 -21.34 3.05 -9.69
N LEU A 145 -21.81 4.00 -8.87
CA LEU A 145 -22.44 5.24 -9.34
C LEU A 145 -21.41 6.02 -10.17
N LYS A 146 -21.76 6.35 -11.41
CA LYS A 146 -20.98 7.28 -12.23
C LYS A 146 -20.93 8.66 -11.52
N PRO A 147 -19.78 9.34 -11.49
CA PRO A 147 -19.74 10.74 -11.08
C PRO A 147 -20.46 11.61 -12.12
N ALA A 148 -21.15 12.65 -11.62
CA ALA A 148 -21.85 13.67 -12.40
C ALA A 148 -20.89 14.62 -13.12
#